data_AF-A0A9E5HTW2-F1
#
_entry.id   AF-A0A9E5HTW2-F1
#
_cell.length_a   1.000
_cell.length_b   1.000
_cell.length_c   1.000
_cell.angle_alpha   90.00
_cell.angle_beta   90.00
_cell.angle_gamma   90.00
#
_symmetry.space_group_name_H-M   'P 1'
#
loop_
_entity.id
_entity.type
_entity.pdbx_description
1 polymer ?
#
loop_
_entity_poly.entity_id
_entity_poly.type
_entity_poly.pdbx_seq_one_letter_code
_entity_poly.pdbx_strand_id
1 'polypeptide(L)' 'GRGLGQTIIQHIEGTARDLGLAQLKLETGSLLHSAHRLYEREGFALCGPFGEYEPTEFSVFMSKDLTKV' A
#
# COMPACT_ATOMS: atom_id res chain seq x y z
N GLY A 1 -14.07 7.86 10.33
CA GLY A 1 -14.35 7.38 8.96
C GLY A 1 -15.12 6.08 9.03
N ARG A 2 -15.91 5.72 8.02
CA ARG A 2 -16.78 4.52 8.01
C ARG A 2 -16.05 3.18 7.79
N GLY A 3 -14.73 3.13 7.97
CA GLY A 3 -13.93 1.90 7.78
C GLY A 3 -13.78 1.42 6.33
N LEU A 4 -14.48 2.00 5.35
CA LEU A 4 -14.49 1.52 3.96
C LEU A 4 -13.11 1.37 3.31
N GLY A 5 -12.18 2.31 3.57
CA GLY A 5 -10.82 2.21 3.03
C GLY A 5 -10.07 0.98 3.52
N GLN A 6 -10.25 0.62 4.80
CA GLN A 6 -9.68 -0.60 5.37
C GLN A 6 -10.31 -1.84 4.74
N THR A 7 -11.64 -1.87 4.59
CA THR A 7 -12.33 -2.99 3.94
C THR A 7 -11.85 -3.21 2.51
N ILE A 8 -11.63 -2.14 1.75
CA ILE A 8 -11.11 -2.23 0.38
C ILE A 8 -9.68 -2.79 0.37
N ILE A 9 -8.78 -2.28 1.21
CA ILE A 9 -7.39 -2.79 1.28
C ILE A 9 -7.36 -4.26 1.66
N GLN A 10 -8.15 -4.67 2.66
CA GLN A 10 -8.22 -6.05 3.12
C GLN A 10 -8.76 -6.99 2.03
N HIS A 11 -9.74 -6.53 1.25
CA HIS A 11 -10.24 -7.28 0.11
C HIS A 11 -9.16 -7.47 -0.98
N ILE A 12 -8.45 -6.39 -1.34
CA ILE A 12 -7.33 -6.44 -2.29
C ILE A 12 -6.24 -7.38 -1.81
N GLU A 13 -5.88 -7.32 -0.53
CA GLU A 13 -4.91 -8.22 0.07
C GLU A 13 -5.35 -9.68 0.02
N GLY A 14 -6.60 -9.97 0.36
CA GLY A 14 -7.16 -11.32 0.23
C GLY A 14 -7.01 -11.86 -1.18
N THR A 15 -7.42 -11.08 -2.19
CA THR A 15 -7.26 -11.47 -3.61
C THR A 15 -5.79 -11.65 -3.99
N ALA A 16 -4.88 -10.78 -3.54
CA ALA A 16 -3.46 -10.90 -3.83
C ALA A 16 -2.85 -12.17 -3.23
N ARG A 17 -3.27 -12.57 -2.03
CA ARG A 17 -2.87 -13.82 -1.38
C ARG A 17 -3.41 -15.04 -2.13
N ASP A 18 -4.67 -15.01 -2.56
CA ASP A 18 -5.27 -16.09 -3.36
C ASP A 18 -4.55 -16.29 -4.70
N LEU A 19 -4.03 -15.20 -5.27
CA LEU A 19 -3.19 -15.22 -6.48
C LEU A 19 -1.72 -15.64 -6.23
N GLY A 20 -1.33 -15.90 -4.98
CA GLY A 20 0.03 -16.27 -4.61
C GLY A 20 1.05 -15.13 -4.75
N LEU A 21 0.61 -13.87 -4.72
CA LEU A 21 1.51 -12.71 -4.80
C LEU A 21 2.26 -12.52 -3.49
N ALA A 22 3.57 -12.28 -3.59
CA ALA A 22 4.44 -12.11 -2.44
C ALA A 22 4.38 -10.69 -1.83
N GLN A 23 3.96 -9.69 -2.58
CA GLN A 23 4.01 -8.29 -2.15
C GLN A 23 2.94 -7.43 -2.82
N LEU A 24 2.43 -6.44 -2.09
CA LEU A 24 1.68 -5.32 -2.63
C LEU A 24 2.53 -4.06 -2.61
N LYS A 25 2.41 -3.24 -3.66
CA LYS A 25 3.05 -1.92 -3.75
C LYS A 25 2.03 -0.88 -4.17
N LEU A 26 2.18 0.34 -3.67
CA LEU A 26 1.35 1.48 -4.04
C LEU A 26 2.18 2.75 -4.15
N GLU A 27 1.70 3.66 -4.99
CA GLU A 27 2.14 5.04 -5.07
C GLU A 27 0.98 5.93 -4.61
N THR A 28 1.30 7.00 -3.89
CA THR A 28 0.31 7.94 -3.37
C THR A 28 0.91 9.33 -3.22
N GLY A 29 0.08 10.37 -3.24
CA GLY A 29 0.53 11.75 -3.13
C GLY A 29 1.01 12.11 -1.72
N SER A 30 2.12 12.86 -1.60
CA SER A 30 2.76 13.21 -0.33
C SER A 30 1.86 13.95 0.67
N LEU A 31 0.80 14.62 0.19
CA LEU A 31 -0.15 15.35 1.02
C LEU A 31 -1.32 14.48 1.54
N LEU A 32 -1.43 13.21 1.11
CA LEU A 32 -2.53 12.30 1.47
C LEU A 32 -2.31 11.60 2.82
N HIS A 33 -1.94 12.36 3.85
CA HIS A 33 -1.59 11.87 5.20
C HIS A 33 -2.61 10.90 5.82
N SER A 34 -3.91 11.09 5.58
CA SER A 34 -4.94 10.17 6.08
C SER A 34 -4.92 8.81 5.39
N ALA A 35 -4.56 8.77 4.10
CA ALA A 35 -4.34 7.52 3.38
C ALA A 35 -3.05 6.85 3.86
N HIS A 36 -1.97 7.61 4.07
CA HIS A 36 -0.70 7.09 4.59
C HIS A 36 -0.91 6.35 5.92
N ARG A 37 -1.60 6.98 6.88
CA ARG A 37 -1.92 6.35 8.17
C ARG A 37 -2.77 5.08 8.04
N LEU A 38 -3.66 5.03 7.04
CA LEU A 38 -4.42 3.83 6.75
C LEU A 38 -3.50 2.71 6.25
N TYR A 39 -2.63 3.00 5.26
CA TYR A 39 -1.68 2.02 4.73
C TYR A 39 -0.71 1.51 5.80
N GLU A 40 -0.13 2.41 6.60
CA GLU A 40 0.75 2.05 7.72
C GLU A 40 0.04 1.11 8.71
N ARG A 41 -1.22 1.40 9.05
CA ARG A 41 -2.01 0.55 9.96
C ARG A 41 -2.33 -0.81 9.36
N GLU A 42 -2.55 -0.88 8.05
CA GLU A 42 -2.70 -2.16 7.34
C GLU A 42 -1.36 -2.86 7.08
N GLY A 43 -0.22 -2.33 7.56
CA GLY A 43 1.09 -2.99 7.53
C GLY A 43 1.96 -2.65 6.31
N PHE A 44 1.63 -1.60 5.56
CA PHE A 44 2.51 -1.07 4.52
C PHE A 44 3.66 -0.28 5.16
N ALA A 45 4.84 -0.39 4.59
CA ALA A 45 6.03 0.37 4.95
C ALA A 45 6.52 1.19 3.74
N LEU A 46 7.18 2.32 4.00
CA LEU A 46 7.81 3.12 2.95
C LEU A 46 8.81 2.27 2.15
N CYS A 47 8.81 2.46 0.83
CA CYS A 47 9.77 1.84 -0.06
C CYS A 47 10.27 2.83 -1.12
N GLY A 48 11.24 2.39 -1.91
CA GLY A 48 11.62 3.13 -3.12
C GLY A 48 10.56 3.05 -4.22
N PRO A 49 10.71 3.84 -5.29
CA PRO A 49 9.94 3.70 -6.51
C PRO A 49 10.05 2.26 -7.07
N PHE A 50 9.07 1.87 -7.87
CA PHE A 50 9.03 0.55 -8.50
C PHE A 50 8.58 0.65 -9.97
N GLY A 51 8.96 -0.33 -10.79
CA GLY A 51 8.67 -0.28 -12.23
C GLY A 51 9.38 0.89 -12.90
N GLU A 52 8.63 1.65 -13.69
CA GLU A 52 9.11 2.83 -14.41
C GLU A 52 8.78 4.16 -13.70
N TYR A 53 8.24 4.10 -12.47
CA TYR A 53 7.92 5.31 -11.71
C TYR A 53 9.21 6.00 -11.24
N GLU A 54 9.38 7.26 -11.60
CA GLU A 54 10.44 8.11 -11.05
C GLU A 54 9.97 8.81 -9.77
N PRO A 55 10.83 8.91 -8.75
CA PRO A 55 10.48 9.59 -7.52
C PRO A 55 10.36 11.10 -7.77
N THR A 56 9.20 11.66 -7.45
CA THR A 56 8.97 13.11 -7.42
C THR A 56 8.82 13.57 -5.97
N GLU A 57 8.97 14.87 -5.70
CA GLU A 57 8.74 15.45 -4.36
C GLU A 57 7.28 15.25 -3.84
N PHE A 58 6.37 14.93 -4.76
CA PHE A 58 4.96 14.71 -4.46
C PHE A 58 4.55 13.24 -4.42
N SER A 59 5.46 12.30 -4.66
CA SER A 59 5.17 10.87 -4.68
C SER A 59 5.72 10.17 -3.43
N VAL A 60 4.87 9.36 -2.82
CA VAL A 60 5.20 8.46 -1.71
C VAL A 60 4.94 7.03 -2.17
N PHE A 61 5.94 6.17 -2.02
CA PHE A 61 5.84 4.77 -2.37
C PHE A 61 5.82 3.93 -1.09
N MET A 62 4.92 2.96 -1.05
CA MET A 62 4.81 2.02 0.06
C MET A 62 4.64 0.60 -0.44
N SER A 63 5.09 -0.36 0.35
CA SER A 63 4.94 -1.77 0.07
C SER A 63 4.57 -2.57 1.31
N LYS A 64 3.85 -3.66 1.11
CA LYS A 64 3.53 -4.65 2.15
C LYS A 64 3.93 -6.03 1.67
N ASP A 65 4.76 -6.69 2.46
CA ASP A 65 5.12 -8.09 2.27
C ASP A 65 3.93 -8.98 2.70
N LEU A 66 3.45 -9.82 1.79
CA LEU A 66 2.35 -10.75 2.04
C LEU A 66 2.83 -12.13 2.48
N THR A 67 4.14 -12.41 2.45
CA THR A 67 4.67 -13.70 2.88
C THR A 67 4.77 -13.84 4.41
N LYS A 68 4.71 -12.71 5.12
CA LYS A 68 4.75 -12.65 6.59
C LYS A 68 3.32 -12.67 7.14
N VAL A 69 3.05 -13.68 7.97
CA VAL A 69 1.78 -13.84 8.72
C VAL A 69 1.88 -13.10 10.04
#